data_AF-A0A0L8C312-F1
#
_entry.id   AF-A0A0L8C312-F1
#
_cell.length_a   1.000
_cell.length_b   1.000
_cell.length_c   1.000
_cell.angle_alpha   90.00
_cell.angle_beta   90.00
_cell.angle_gamma   90.00
#
_symmetry.space_group_name_H-M   'P 1'
#
loop_
_entity.id
_entity.type
_entity.pdbx_description
1 polymer ?
#
loop_
_entity_poly.entity_id
_entity_poly.type
_entity_poly.pdbx_seq_one_letter_code
_entity_poly.pdbx_strand_id
1 'polypeptide(L)'
;MLRPLNGFLSKWIPQHEPMFLAYENLLPVVSVMYSEAKKSGGVFTLDNFIPDVAQKLELSHGDEINSRRLAWFLFAALLGRLERLSKTNNGALTAGAKIWCLLAEDAHFLKRLLPSNVVWRSDEKVWFDLTQSDQKILEWTVNIAMPPMFAEHDAVGNFAQTHGFFVSPFKNRIGFMP
;
A
#
# COMPACT_ATOMS: atom_id res chain seq x y z
N MET A 1 11.24 -14.04 23.51
CA MET A 1 11.17 -15.27 22.70
C MET A 1 10.25 -14.97 21.51
N LEU A 2 10.82 -14.52 20.38
CA LEU A 2 10.07 -14.10 19.19
C LEU A 2 9.63 -15.36 18.45
N ARG A 3 8.31 -15.63 18.38
CA ARG A 3 7.80 -16.70 17.51
C ARG A 3 8.06 -16.31 16.06
N PRO A 4 8.45 -17.26 15.19
CA PRO A 4 8.66 -16.95 13.78
C PRO A 4 7.33 -16.61 13.13
N LEU A 5 7.18 -15.36 12.70
CA LEU A 5 6.08 -14.85 11.85
C LEU A 5 5.90 -15.65 10.54
N ASN A 6 6.87 -16.49 10.18
CA ASN A 6 6.96 -17.25 8.93
C ASN A 6 5.79 -18.24 8.70
N GLY A 7 5.16 -18.76 9.76
CA GLY A 7 4.04 -19.70 9.61
C GLY A 7 2.67 -19.01 9.46
N PHE A 8 2.52 -17.79 9.97
CA PHE A 8 1.27 -17.03 9.90
C PHE A 8 1.16 -16.28 8.57
N LEU A 9 2.23 -15.60 8.15
CA LEU A 9 2.24 -14.79 6.92
C LEU A 9 2.18 -15.62 5.63
N SER A 10 2.60 -16.89 5.64
CA SER A 10 2.55 -17.76 4.45
C SER A 10 1.13 -18.17 4.03
N LYS A 11 0.17 -18.14 4.95
CA LYS A 11 -1.27 -18.30 4.63
C LYS A 11 -1.91 -17.03 4.07
N TRP A 12 -1.23 -15.90 4.24
CA TRP A 12 -1.66 -14.57 3.83
C TRP A 12 -0.67 -14.01 2.81
N ILE A 13 -0.28 -14.83 1.81
CA ILE A 13 0.48 -14.32 0.66
C ILE A 13 -0.26 -13.05 0.20
N PRO A 14 0.37 -11.87 0.26
CA PRO A 14 -0.31 -10.64 -0.04
C PRO A 14 -0.73 -10.73 -1.50
N GLN A 15 -2.03 -10.87 -1.73
CA GLN A 15 -2.62 -10.40 -2.96
C GLN A 15 -2.19 -8.93 -3.07
N HIS A 16 -1.52 -8.58 -4.16
CA HIS A 16 -0.93 -7.26 -4.35
C HIS A 16 -2.04 -6.19 -4.45
N GLU A 17 -3.20 -6.56 -4.96
CA GLU A 17 -4.32 -5.67 -5.25
C GLU A 17 -4.99 -5.12 -3.99
N PRO A 18 -5.40 -5.94 -3.00
CA PRO A 18 -5.87 -5.42 -1.72
C PRO A 18 -4.83 -4.59 -0.97
N MET A 19 -3.53 -4.89 -1.13
CA MET A 19 -2.45 -4.10 -0.53
C MET A 19 -2.40 -2.69 -1.15
N PHE A 20 -2.60 -2.57 -2.46
CA PHE A 20 -2.68 -1.28 -3.13
C PHE A 20 -3.87 -0.45 -2.64
N LEU A 21 -5.05 -1.06 -2.51
CA LEU A 21 -6.22 -0.40 -1.92
C LEU A 21 -5.98 0.06 -0.47
N ALA A 22 -5.31 -0.78 0.34
CA ALA A 22 -4.93 -0.42 1.69
C ALA A 22 -3.94 0.75 1.72
N TYR A 23 -3.00 0.80 0.78
CA TYR A 23 -2.02 1.89 0.66
C TYR A 23 -2.71 3.23 0.37
N GLU A 24 -3.63 3.30 -0.59
CA GLU A 24 -4.38 4.54 -0.88
C GLU A 24 -5.22 5.01 0.32
N ASN A 25 -5.75 4.08 1.10
CA ASN A 25 -6.54 4.41 2.30
C ASN A 25 -5.70 4.61 3.57
N LEU A 26 -4.40 4.35 3.54
CA LEU A 26 -3.55 4.42 4.73
C LEU A 26 -3.34 5.86 5.19
N LEU A 27 -3.17 6.81 4.27
CA LEU A 27 -2.89 8.21 4.61
C LEU A 27 -4.05 8.85 5.40
N PRO A 28 -5.33 8.72 4.98
CA PRO A 28 -6.46 9.16 5.80
C PRO A 28 -6.49 8.52 7.19
N VAL A 29 -6.25 7.21 7.29
CA VAL A 29 -6.27 6.48 8.58
C VAL A 29 -5.19 7.00 9.52
N VAL A 30 -3.94 7.10 9.06
CA VAL A 30 -2.82 7.59 9.88
C VAL A 30 -3.01 9.06 10.24
N SER A 31 -3.59 9.88 9.35
CA SER A 31 -3.86 11.30 9.62
C SER A 31 -4.88 11.51 10.74
N VAL A 32 -5.92 10.68 10.80
CA VAL A 32 -6.89 10.69 11.91
C VAL A 32 -6.20 10.30 13.21
N MET A 33 -5.41 9.23 13.21
CA MET A 33 -4.68 8.78 14.41
C MET A 33 -3.67 9.82 14.90
N TYR A 34 -2.94 10.47 13.99
CA TYR A 34 -2.08 11.61 14.30
C TYR A 34 -2.85 12.76 14.96
N SER A 35 -4.00 13.12 14.39
CA SER A 35 -4.82 14.22 14.90
C SER A 35 -5.35 13.94 16.31
N GLU A 36 -5.80 12.71 16.59
CA GLU A 36 -6.27 12.30 17.91
C GLU A 36 -5.13 12.23 18.95
N ALA A 37 -3.97 11.69 18.55
CA ALA A 37 -2.79 11.70 19.42
C ALA A 37 -2.37 13.13 19.77
N LYS A 38 -2.36 14.04 18.79
CA LYS A 38 -2.00 15.44 19.00
C LYS A 38 -2.95 16.16 19.96
N LYS A 39 -4.27 15.92 19.88
CA LYS A 39 -5.27 16.45 20.83
C LYS A 39 -4.99 15.98 22.27
N SER A 40 -4.42 14.79 22.40
CA SER A 40 -4.08 14.16 23.68
C SER A 40 -2.67 14.53 24.18
N GLY A 41 -1.95 15.42 23.47
CA GLY A 41 -0.57 15.81 23.78
C GLY A 41 0.51 14.82 23.33
N GLY A 42 0.15 13.80 22.56
CA GLY A 42 1.06 12.79 22.03
C GLY A 42 1.52 13.06 20.59
N VAL A 43 2.39 12.17 20.10
CA VAL A 43 2.85 12.11 18.71
C VAL A 43 2.58 10.69 18.20
N PHE A 44 1.98 10.58 17.01
CA PHE A 44 1.70 9.28 16.38
C PHE A 44 2.25 9.27 14.96
N THR A 45 3.12 8.32 14.67
CA THR A 45 3.78 8.16 13.36
C THR A 45 3.43 6.82 12.75
N LEU A 46 3.83 6.61 11.50
CA LEU A 46 3.72 5.31 10.85
C LEU A 46 4.45 4.19 11.63
N ASP A 47 5.54 4.53 12.32
CA ASP A 47 6.30 3.57 13.14
C ASP A 47 5.55 3.17 14.42
N ASN A 48 4.59 3.97 14.88
CA ASN A 48 3.65 3.60 15.94
C ASN A 48 2.50 2.74 15.41
N PHE A 49 2.04 3.01 14.18
CA PHE A 49 0.94 2.29 13.54
C PHE A 49 1.25 0.80 13.30
N ILE A 50 2.46 0.49 12.83
CA ILE A 50 2.87 -0.89 12.51
C ILE A 50 2.72 -1.85 13.71
N PRO A 51 3.32 -1.59 14.89
CA PRO A 51 3.15 -2.47 16.05
C PRO A 51 1.70 -2.53 16.55
N ASP A 52 0.96 -1.43 16.50
CA ASP A 52 -0.46 -1.40 16.91
C ASP A 52 -1.33 -2.30 16.02
N VAL A 53 -1.11 -2.27 14.70
CA VAL A 53 -1.84 -3.13 13.75
C VAL A 53 -1.42 -4.58 13.92
N ALA A 54 -0.13 -4.85 14.12
CA ALA A 54 0.35 -6.21 14.37
C ALA A 54 -0.30 -6.81 15.63
N GLN A 55 -0.37 -6.05 16.72
CA GLN A 55 -1.04 -6.47 17.95
C GLN A 55 -2.54 -6.72 17.73
N LYS A 56 -3.23 -5.82 17.02
CA LYS A 56 -4.66 -6.00 16.70
C LYS A 56 -4.91 -7.24 15.84
N LEU A 57 -4.01 -7.55 14.91
CA LEU A 57 -4.07 -8.72 14.05
C LEU A 57 -3.90 -10.03 14.85
N GLU A 58 -3.04 -10.03 15.87
CA GLU A 58 -2.92 -11.16 16.80
C GLU A 58 -4.19 -11.33 17.63
N LEU A 59 -4.88 -10.24 17.97
CA LEU A 59 -6.11 -10.28 18.77
C LEU A 59 -7.37 -10.57 17.94
N SER A 60 -7.34 -10.46 16.61
CA SER A 60 -8.50 -10.63 15.74
C SER A 60 -8.85 -12.10 15.42
N HIS A 61 -8.38 -13.04 16.25
CA HIS A 61 -8.65 -14.47 16.09
C HIS A 61 -10.17 -14.75 16.02
N GLY A 62 -10.60 -15.38 14.93
CA GLY A 62 -12.01 -15.73 14.68
C GLY A 62 -12.78 -14.71 13.82
N ASP A 63 -12.24 -13.51 13.60
CA ASP A 63 -12.79 -12.53 12.65
C ASP A 63 -11.91 -12.47 11.39
N GLU A 64 -12.31 -13.23 10.37
CA GLU A 64 -11.56 -13.33 9.12
C GLU A 64 -11.52 -12.00 8.35
N ILE A 65 -12.63 -11.25 8.34
CA ILE A 65 -12.74 -9.98 7.60
C ILE A 65 -11.80 -8.96 8.22
N ASN A 66 -11.83 -8.79 9.54
CA ASN A 66 -10.97 -7.84 10.23
C ASN A 66 -9.49 -8.28 10.16
N SER A 67 -9.21 -9.58 10.26
CA SER A 67 -7.84 -10.10 10.12
C SER A 67 -7.25 -9.79 8.75
N ARG A 68 -8.00 -10.00 7.66
CA ARG A 68 -7.57 -9.65 6.29
C ARG A 68 -7.30 -8.15 6.16
N ARG A 69 -8.22 -7.33 6.67
CA ARG A 69 -8.10 -5.87 6.65
C ARG A 69 -6.84 -5.39 7.36
N LEU A 70 -6.60 -5.88 8.58
CA LEU A 70 -5.43 -5.53 9.37
C LEU A 70 -4.13 -6.00 8.71
N ALA A 71 -4.11 -7.20 8.10
CA ALA A 71 -2.95 -7.67 7.36
C ALA A 71 -2.62 -6.75 6.17
N TRP A 72 -3.62 -6.31 5.39
CA TRP A 72 -3.38 -5.41 4.26
C TRP A 72 -2.91 -4.02 4.71
N PHE A 73 -3.47 -3.46 5.78
CA PHE A 73 -2.97 -2.23 6.37
C PHE A 73 -1.55 -2.36 6.93
N LEU A 74 -1.19 -3.53 7.49
CA LEU A 74 0.17 -3.80 7.92
C LEU A 74 1.14 -3.78 6.74
N PHE A 75 0.82 -4.46 5.64
CA PHE A 75 1.66 -4.45 4.44
C PHE A 75 1.75 -3.06 3.79
N ALA A 76 0.64 -2.33 3.71
CA ALA A 76 0.65 -0.95 3.24
C ALA A 76 1.54 -0.04 4.11
N ALA A 77 1.49 -0.22 5.43
CA ALA A 77 2.34 0.53 6.35
C ALA A 77 3.82 0.16 6.22
N LEU A 78 4.14 -1.11 5.98
CA LEU A 78 5.51 -1.53 5.66
C LEU A 78 6.00 -0.92 4.33
N LEU A 79 5.14 -0.80 3.32
CA LEU A 79 5.45 -0.13 2.07
C LEU A 79 5.68 1.38 2.27
N GLY A 80 4.86 2.04 3.10
CA GLY A 80 5.09 3.43 3.49
C GLY A 80 6.40 3.63 4.29
N ARG A 81 6.78 2.66 5.13
CA ARG A 81 8.08 2.68 5.81
C ARG A 81 9.23 2.47 4.84
N LEU A 82 9.07 1.60 3.84
CA LEU A 82 10.04 1.39 2.78
C LEU A 82 10.29 2.66 1.97
N GLU A 83 9.25 3.43 1.66
CA GLU A 83 9.35 4.76 1.04
C GLU A 83 10.24 5.71 1.86
N ARG A 84 10.04 5.79 3.18
CA ARG A 84 10.89 6.61 4.06
C ARG A 84 12.34 6.15 4.04
N LEU A 85 12.60 4.85 4.14
CA LEU A 85 13.95 4.28 4.11
C LEU A 85 14.65 4.51 2.76
N SER A 86 13.90 4.54 1.67
CA SER A 86 14.42 4.71 0.31
C SER A 86 15.04 6.08 0.07
N LYS A 87 14.72 7.09 0.88
CA LYS A 87 15.33 8.43 0.82
C LYS A 87 16.84 8.41 1.09
N THR A 88 17.33 7.41 1.83
CA THR A 88 18.73 7.33 2.25
C THR A 88 19.36 5.97 1.96
N ASN A 89 18.65 5.05 1.30
CA ASN A 89 19.13 3.69 1.05
C ASN A 89 18.72 3.21 -0.36
N ASN A 90 19.71 3.11 -1.25
CA ASN A 90 19.50 2.68 -2.64
C ASN A 90 18.97 1.24 -2.77
N GLY A 91 19.33 0.35 -1.83
CA GLY A 91 18.80 -1.01 -1.81
C GLY A 91 17.30 -1.01 -1.51
N ALA A 92 16.87 -0.19 -0.55
CA ALA A 92 15.45 0.03 -0.25
C ALA A 92 14.71 0.66 -1.44
N LEU A 93 15.32 1.65 -2.10
CA LEU A 93 14.77 2.29 -3.30
C LEU A 93 14.50 1.27 -4.41
N THR A 94 15.49 0.42 -4.70
CA THR A 94 15.39 -0.63 -5.72
C THR A 94 14.29 -1.64 -5.38
N ALA A 95 14.22 -2.06 -4.12
CA ALA A 95 13.20 -3.00 -3.66
C ALA A 95 11.79 -2.39 -3.76
N GLY A 96 11.63 -1.14 -3.34
CA GLY A 96 10.37 -0.41 -3.41
C GLY A 96 9.88 -0.24 -4.85
N ALA A 97 10.76 0.16 -5.77
CA ALA A 97 10.43 0.25 -7.20
C ALA A 97 9.93 -1.09 -7.77
N LYS A 98 10.60 -2.20 -7.44
CA LYS A 98 10.19 -3.54 -7.90
C LYS A 98 8.84 -3.97 -7.31
N ILE A 99 8.62 -3.74 -6.01
CA ILE A 99 7.33 -4.03 -5.36
C ILE A 99 6.21 -3.22 -6.02
N TRP A 100 6.46 -1.96 -6.34
CA TRP A 100 5.50 -1.11 -7.03
C TRP A 100 5.20 -1.57 -8.46
N CYS A 101 6.18 -2.11 -9.20
CA CYS A 101 5.91 -2.75 -10.49
C CYS A 101 4.98 -3.97 -10.32
N LEU A 102 5.19 -4.81 -9.30
CA LEU A 102 4.30 -5.95 -9.01
C LEU A 102 2.89 -5.48 -8.63
N LEU A 103 2.76 -4.40 -7.87
CA LEU A 103 1.47 -3.78 -7.58
C LEU A 103 0.77 -3.30 -8.84
N ALA A 104 1.49 -2.63 -9.74
CA ALA A 104 0.95 -2.11 -10.98
C ALA A 104 0.50 -3.22 -11.94
N GLU A 105 1.27 -4.31 -12.02
CA GLU A 105 0.94 -5.51 -12.79
C GLU A 105 -0.41 -6.06 -12.36
N ASP A 106 -0.62 -6.22 -11.05
CA ASP A 106 -1.81 -6.88 -10.53
C ASP A 106 -3.00 -5.92 -10.32
N ALA A 107 -2.79 -4.60 -10.35
CA ALA A 107 -3.82 -3.60 -10.05
C ALA A 107 -5.12 -3.77 -10.86
N HIS A 108 -5.03 -4.30 -12.09
CA HIS A 108 -6.20 -4.53 -12.94
C HIS A 108 -7.18 -5.58 -12.36
N PHE A 109 -6.72 -6.53 -11.52
CA PHE A 109 -7.62 -7.48 -10.87
C PHE A 109 -8.54 -6.83 -9.83
N LEU A 110 -8.28 -5.57 -9.41
CA LEU A 110 -9.21 -4.78 -8.60
C LEU A 110 -10.60 -4.68 -9.22
N LYS A 111 -10.70 -4.64 -10.55
CA LYS A 111 -11.99 -4.61 -11.26
C LYS A 111 -12.86 -5.81 -10.93
N ARG A 112 -12.25 -6.97 -10.71
CA ARG A 112 -12.96 -8.21 -10.34
C ARG A 112 -13.14 -8.30 -8.83
N LEU A 113 -12.15 -7.87 -8.06
CA LEU A 113 -12.14 -7.99 -6.61
C LEU A 113 -13.13 -7.02 -5.94
N LEU A 114 -13.08 -5.74 -6.27
CA LEU A 114 -13.75 -4.68 -5.50
C LEU A 114 -15.28 -4.72 -5.49
N PRO A 115 -15.99 -5.09 -6.58
CA PRO A 115 -17.44 -5.10 -6.58
C PRO A 115 -18.06 -6.03 -5.52
N SER A 116 -17.45 -7.19 -5.27
CA SER A 116 -17.93 -8.20 -4.31
C SER A 116 -17.16 -8.20 -2.98
N ASN A 117 -16.14 -7.36 -2.83
CA ASN A 117 -15.31 -7.34 -1.63
C ASN A 117 -16.08 -6.78 -0.42
N VAL A 118 -16.18 -7.58 0.64
CA VAL A 118 -16.85 -7.24 1.92
C VAL A 118 -15.91 -6.65 2.97
N VAL A 119 -14.60 -6.64 2.72
CA VAL A 119 -13.57 -6.12 3.65
C VAL A 119 -13.48 -4.60 3.60
N TRP A 120 -13.74 -4.04 2.42
CA TRP A 120 -13.67 -2.60 2.15
C TRP A 120 -15.05 -1.99 2.00
N ARG A 121 -15.24 -0.83 2.60
CA ARG A 121 -16.47 -0.04 2.47
C ARG A 121 -16.54 0.62 1.09
N SER A 122 -17.73 1.02 0.66
CA SER A 122 -17.92 1.62 -0.67
C SER A 122 -17.17 2.94 -0.84
N ASP A 123 -17.07 3.75 0.21
CA ASP A 123 -16.32 5.01 0.24
C ASP A 123 -14.80 4.79 0.10
N GLU A 124 -14.27 3.67 0.60
CA GLU A 124 -12.84 3.34 0.47
C GLU A 124 -12.46 2.91 -0.95
N LYS A 125 -13.44 2.49 -1.75
CA LYS A 125 -13.25 2.02 -3.13
C LYS A 125 -13.29 3.14 -4.17
N VAL A 126 -13.71 4.35 -3.80
CA VAL A 126 -13.97 5.47 -4.73
C VAL A 126 -12.74 5.96 -5.49
N TRP A 127 -11.55 5.64 -4.98
CA TRP A 127 -10.28 5.98 -5.63
C TRP A 127 -10.06 5.21 -6.94
N PHE A 128 -10.78 4.11 -7.16
CA PHE A 128 -10.62 3.22 -8.29
C PHE A 128 -11.79 3.35 -9.26
N ASP A 129 -11.55 4.01 -10.40
CA ASP A 129 -12.50 3.98 -11.52
C ASP A 129 -12.42 2.63 -12.25
N LEU A 130 -13.28 1.69 -11.84
CA LEU A 130 -13.33 0.33 -12.39
C LEU A 130 -13.84 0.26 -13.84
N THR A 131 -14.32 1.39 -14.39
CA THR A 131 -14.76 1.46 -15.79
C THR A 131 -13.58 1.64 -16.76
N GLN A 132 -12.41 2.04 -16.24
CA GLN A 132 -11.19 2.20 -17.03
C GLN A 132 -10.68 0.87 -17.58
N SER A 133 -9.93 0.93 -18.68
CA SER A 133 -9.21 -0.23 -19.20
C SER A 133 -8.10 -0.66 -18.25
N ASP A 134 -7.70 -1.93 -18.35
CA ASP A 134 -6.64 -2.50 -17.50
C ASP A 134 -5.33 -1.72 -17.68
N GLN A 135 -5.02 -1.33 -18.92
CA GLN A 135 -3.90 -0.44 -19.26
C GLN A 135 -3.97 0.90 -18.51
N LYS A 136 -5.16 1.51 -18.43
CA LYS A 136 -5.34 2.81 -17.75
C LYS A 136 -5.18 2.68 -16.24
N ILE A 137 -5.60 1.57 -15.64
CA ILE A 137 -5.36 1.28 -14.22
C ILE A 137 -3.87 1.09 -13.95
N LEU A 138 -3.16 0.38 -14.85
CA LEU A 138 -1.72 0.20 -14.76
C LEU A 138 -1.00 1.56 -14.85
N GLU A 139 -1.32 2.38 -15.87
CA GLU A 139 -0.77 3.72 -16.04
C GLU A 139 -1.05 4.61 -14.82
N TRP A 140 -2.26 4.54 -14.28
CA TRP A 140 -2.64 5.30 -13.09
C TRP A 140 -1.84 4.86 -11.86
N THR A 141 -1.67 3.55 -11.67
CA THR A 141 -0.87 3.01 -10.57
C THR A 141 0.56 3.54 -10.61
N VAL A 142 1.16 3.60 -11.79
CA VAL A 142 2.56 4.06 -11.94
C VAL A 142 2.68 5.58 -11.90
N ASN A 143 1.82 6.31 -12.61
CA ASN A 143 1.99 7.75 -12.81
C ASN A 143 1.34 8.59 -11.72
N ILE A 144 0.28 8.09 -11.09
CA ILE A 144 -0.47 8.84 -10.07
C ILE A 144 -0.22 8.26 -8.69
N ALA A 145 -0.29 6.93 -8.57
CA ALA A 145 -0.31 6.26 -7.29
C ALA A 145 1.04 5.65 -6.89
N MET A 146 2.13 5.83 -7.63
CA MET A 146 3.47 5.44 -7.19
C MET A 146 4.18 6.67 -6.63
N PRO A 147 4.90 6.58 -5.49
CA PRO A 147 5.78 7.64 -5.06
C PRO A 147 6.79 8.02 -6.17
N PRO A 148 7.00 9.33 -6.48
CA PRO A 148 7.82 9.75 -7.61
C PRO A 148 9.24 9.18 -7.61
N MET A 149 9.85 9.05 -6.42
CA MET A 149 11.21 8.49 -6.29
C MET A 149 11.32 7.04 -6.78
N PHE A 150 10.24 6.25 -6.68
CA PHE A 150 10.20 4.90 -7.23
C PHE A 150 9.92 4.93 -8.74
N ALA A 151 9.01 5.81 -9.18
CA ALA A 151 8.64 5.92 -10.58
C ALA A 151 9.82 6.37 -11.48
N GLU A 152 10.74 7.16 -10.93
CA GLU A 152 11.96 7.60 -11.61
C GLU A 152 13.07 6.54 -11.67
N HIS A 153 12.88 5.37 -11.03
CA HIS A 153 13.87 4.30 -11.02
C HIS A 153 13.86 3.48 -12.32
N ASP A 154 15.04 3.08 -12.81
CA ASP A 154 15.22 2.34 -14.08
C ASP A 154 14.34 1.09 -14.21
N ALA A 155 14.10 0.38 -13.10
CA ALA A 155 13.22 -0.79 -13.06
C ALA A 155 11.78 -0.46 -13.53
N VAL A 156 11.27 0.74 -13.20
CA VAL A 156 9.94 1.20 -13.62
C VAL A 156 9.98 1.64 -15.09
N GLY A 157 11.07 2.25 -15.54
CA GLY A 157 11.28 2.56 -16.96
C GLY A 157 11.23 1.31 -17.85
N ASN A 158 11.95 0.25 -17.45
CA ASN A 158 11.91 -1.03 -18.15
C ASN A 158 10.51 -1.66 -18.13
N PHE A 159 9.85 -1.63 -16.97
CA PHE A 159 8.47 -2.11 -16.82
C PHE A 159 7.50 -1.34 -17.74
N ALA A 160 7.68 -0.03 -17.87
CA ALA A 160 6.83 0.78 -18.74
C ALA A 160 7.01 0.48 -20.22
N GLN A 161 8.25 0.22 -20.64
CA GLN A 161 8.56 -0.18 -22.01
C GLN A 161 7.92 -1.54 -22.35
N THR A 162 7.99 -2.52 -21.46
CA THR A 162 7.40 -3.86 -21.71
C THR A 162 5.88 -3.82 -21.84
N HIS A 163 5.23 -2.82 -21.21
CA HIS A 163 3.78 -2.64 -21.22
C HIS A 163 3.30 -1.50 -22.14
N GLY A 164 4.21 -0.89 -22.90
CA GLY A 164 3.88 0.09 -23.93
C GLY A 164 3.28 1.41 -23.42
N PHE A 165 3.74 1.95 -22.29
CA PHE A 165 3.28 3.25 -21.78
C PHE A 165 4.43 4.18 -21.37
N PHE A 166 4.10 5.46 -21.15
CA PHE A 166 5.05 6.49 -20.73
C PHE A 166 4.97 6.76 -19.22
N VAL A 167 6.14 6.91 -18.59
CA VAL A 167 6.26 7.30 -17.19
C VAL A 167 6.26 8.82 -17.07
N SER A 168 5.27 9.37 -16.37
CA SER A 168 5.12 10.79 -16.07
C SER A 168 4.56 10.95 -14.65
N PRO A 169 5.42 10.86 -13.62
CA PRO A 169 4.98 10.74 -12.25
C PRO A 169 4.40 12.05 -11.70
N PHE A 170 3.34 11.95 -10.92
CA PHE A 170 2.69 13.07 -10.25
C PHE A 170 3.56 13.60 -9.10
N LYS A 171 4.31 14.67 -9.38
CA LYS A 171 5.32 15.26 -8.47
C LYS A 171 4.77 15.76 -7.14
N ASN A 172 3.47 16.07 -7.08
CA ASN A 172 2.84 16.62 -5.87
C ASN A 172 2.18 15.56 -4.99
N ARG A 173 2.46 14.27 -5.23
CA ARG A 173 1.93 13.23 -4.37
C ARG A 173 2.48 13.39 -2.95
N ILE A 174 1.57 13.61 -2.00
CA ILE A 174 1.91 13.68 -0.58
C ILE A 174 2.21 12.25 -0.13
N GLY A 175 3.50 11.92 0.02
CA GLY A 175 3.94 10.67 0.65
C GLY A 175 3.53 10.60 2.12
N PHE A 176 3.82 9.48 2.79
CA PHE A 176 3.48 9.38 4.22
C PHE A 176 4.28 10.39 5.04
N MET A 177 3.54 11.14 5.87
CA MET A 177 4.09 12.14 6.78
C MET A 177 5.17 11.52 7.70
N PRO A 178 6.19 12.31 8.11
CA PRO A 178 7.23 11.88 9.03
C PRO A 178 6.68 11.43 10.39
#